data_AF-A0A2D6K1C8-F1
#
_entry.id   AF-A0A2D6K1C8-F1
#
_cell.length_a   1.000
_cell.length_b   1.000
_cell.length_c   1.000
_cell.angle_alpha   90.00
_cell.angle_beta   90.00
_cell.angle_gamma   90.00
#
_symmetry.space_group_name_H-M   'P 1'
#
loop_
_entity.id
_entity.type
_entity.pdbx_description
1 polymer ?
#
loop_
_entity_poly.entity_id
_entity_poly.type
_entity_poly.pdbx_seq_one_letter_code
_entity_poly.pdbx_strand_id
1 'polypeptide(L)'
;MSNNRYGGVDSYAAFFIGYKVKQLIRSPFFTYDDYEDLQQELMLAYLLAWPKFDKNQGDRRSFIKTSINNKAHKIIRDAETQKRWTGTKNVSLSMPFQSDEANNDALIDKISSDQNIWNNPSSLEQYREIEINIDMKKISQDMPKELQDLYSLMQEHTISEIADILKIPRTTLSSKAKKLRKYLEKSGAKELMKK
;
A
#
# COMPACT_ATOMS: atom_id res chain seq x y z
N MET A 1 9.08 42.89 -4.72
CA MET A 1 7.60 42.79 -4.68
C MET A 1 7.21 41.41 -5.19
N SER A 2 6.40 40.66 -4.45
CA SER A 2 6.01 39.29 -4.82
C SER A 2 5.13 39.35 -6.06
N ASN A 3 5.60 38.74 -7.15
CA ASN A 3 4.85 38.57 -8.39
C ASN A 3 3.69 37.59 -8.14
N ASN A 4 2.58 38.09 -7.59
CA ASN A 4 1.42 37.27 -7.28
C ASN A 4 0.72 36.92 -8.60
N ARG A 5 0.82 35.65 -9.02
CA ARG A 5 0.14 35.14 -10.22
C ARG A 5 -1.39 35.18 -10.10
N TYR A 6 -1.92 35.34 -8.89
CA TYR A 6 -3.36 35.42 -8.62
C TYR A 6 -3.80 36.89 -8.50
N GLY A 7 -4.27 37.45 -9.62
CA GLY A 7 -4.91 38.77 -9.62
C GLY A 7 -6.13 38.79 -8.70
N GLY A 8 -6.27 39.83 -7.88
CA GLY A 8 -7.42 40.01 -6.96
C GLY A 8 -7.32 39.29 -5.61
N VAL A 9 -6.23 38.56 -5.33
CA VAL A 9 -6.00 37.89 -4.04
C VAL A 9 -5.14 38.75 -3.11
N ASP A 10 -5.44 38.72 -1.80
CA ASP A 10 -4.63 39.38 -0.77
C ASP A 10 -3.16 38.92 -0.87
N SER A 11 -2.25 39.90 -0.96
CA SER A 11 -0.82 39.66 -1.19
C SER A 11 -0.15 38.91 -0.03
N TYR A 12 -0.66 39.09 1.20
CA TYR A 12 -0.19 38.36 2.36
C TYR A 12 -0.64 36.89 2.32
N ALA A 13 -1.89 36.64 1.90
CA ALA A 13 -2.38 35.27 1.69
C ALA A 13 -1.54 34.53 0.64
N ALA A 14 -1.32 35.14 -0.54
CA ALA A 14 -0.52 34.53 -1.59
C ALA A 14 0.93 34.23 -1.14
N PHE A 15 1.56 35.16 -0.42
CA PHE A 15 2.88 34.95 0.17
C PHE A 15 2.89 33.80 1.18
N PHE A 16 1.93 33.79 2.11
CA PHE A 16 1.87 32.79 3.17
C PHE A 16 1.57 31.38 2.63
N ILE A 17 0.73 31.28 1.60
CA ILE A 17 0.49 30.03 0.86
C ILE A 17 1.80 29.50 0.29
N GLY A 18 2.51 30.32 -0.50
CA GLY A 18 3.78 29.89 -1.11
C GLY A 18 4.83 29.47 -0.06
N TYR A 19 4.88 30.18 1.07
CA TYR A 19 5.71 29.79 2.21
C TYR A 19 5.30 28.44 2.79
N LYS A 20 3.99 28.19 2.97
CA LYS A 20 3.49 26.94 3.52
C LYS A 20 3.65 25.75 2.58
N VAL A 21 3.47 25.92 1.28
CA VAL A 21 3.77 24.87 0.29
C VAL A 21 5.23 24.45 0.40
N LYS A 22 6.18 25.40 0.48
CA LYS A 22 7.60 25.10 0.68
C LYS A 22 7.92 24.40 2.00
N GLN A 23 7.06 24.51 3.02
CA GLN A 23 7.17 23.72 4.25
C GLN A 23 6.60 22.31 4.06
N LEU A 24 5.47 22.16 3.37
CA LEU A 24 4.85 20.87 3.09
C LEU A 24 5.75 19.98 2.22
N ILE A 25 6.39 20.54 1.18
CA ILE A 25 7.33 19.79 0.32
C ILE A 25 8.57 19.29 1.08
N ARG A 26 8.94 19.95 2.19
CA ARG A 26 10.02 19.45 3.06
C ARG A 26 9.59 18.27 3.92
N SER A 27 8.28 18.02 4.04
CA SER A 27 7.75 16.85 4.74
C SER A 27 7.92 15.61 3.86
N PRO A 28 8.02 14.41 4.45
CA PRO A 28 8.21 13.18 3.69
C PRO A 28 7.05 12.82 2.75
N PHE A 29 5.88 13.44 2.94
CA PHE A 29 4.65 13.06 2.23
C PHE A 29 4.51 13.67 0.84
N PHE A 30 5.31 14.69 0.51
CA PHE A 30 5.17 15.47 -0.71
C PHE A 30 6.51 15.64 -1.40
N THR A 31 6.46 15.83 -2.71
CA THR A 31 7.57 16.04 -3.62
C THR A 31 7.50 17.44 -4.22
N TYR A 32 8.50 17.80 -5.04
CA TYR A 32 8.47 19.10 -5.73
C TYR A 32 7.36 19.18 -6.78
N ASP A 33 6.96 18.05 -7.36
CA ASP A 33 5.91 17.99 -8.37
C ASP A 33 4.54 18.34 -7.77
N ASP A 34 4.35 18.11 -6.48
CA ASP A 34 3.13 18.47 -5.73
C ASP A 34 3.02 19.99 -5.45
N TYR A 35 4.00 20.81 -5.85
CA TYR A 35 4.03 22.24 -5.52
C TYR A 35 2.78 22.96 -6.00
N GLU A 36 2.40 22.76 -7.25
CA GLU A 36 1.26 23.46 -7.85
C GLU A 36 -0.06 23.01 -7.22
N ASP A 37 -0.24 21.71 -7.02
CA ASP A 37 -1.44 21.13 -6.41
C ASP A 37 -1.62 21.61 -4.97
N LEU A 38 -0.55 21.57 -4.15
CA LEU A 38 -0.56 22.09 -2.79
C LEU A 38 -0.86 23.58 -2.75
N GLN A 39 -0.32 24.36 -3.70
CA GLN A 39 -0.60 25.79 -3.81
C GLN A 39 -2.07 26.05 -4.11
N GLN A 40 -2.66 25.31 -5.04
CA GLN A 40 -4.06 25.43 -5.43
C GLN A 40 -4.99 25.03 -4.27
N GLU A 41 -4.72 23.92 -3.60
CA GLU A 41 -5.49 23.43 -2.45
C GLU A 41 -5.53 24.44 -1.28
N LEU A 42 -4.38 25.04 -0.96
CA LEU A 42 -4.30 26.07 0.08
C LEU A 42 -4.96 27.38 -0.36
N MET A 43 -4.86 27.75 -1.65
CA MET A 43 -5.53 28.92 -2.20
C MET A 43 -7.05 28.76 -2.15
N LEU A 44 -7.56 27.60 -2.55
CA LEU A 44 -8.98 27.28 -2.52
C LEU A 44 -9.53 27.35 -1.08
N ALA A 45 -8.79 26.81 -0.10
CA ALA A 45 -9.17 26.92 1.30
C ALA A 45 -9.24 28.38 1.78
N TYR A 46 -8.30 29.23 1.37
CA TYR A 46 -8.36 30.66 1.66
C TYR A 46 -9.58 31.33 1.00
N LEU A 47 -9.80 31.12 -0.30
CA LEU A 47 -10.90 31.74 -1.04
C LEU A 47 -12.28 31.36 -0.51
N LEU A 48 -12.45 30.11 -0.06
CA LEU A 48 -13.70 29.65 0.56
C LEU A 48 -13.91 30.19 1.98
N ALA A 49 -12.82 30.44 2.72
CA ALA A 49 -12.89 30.97 4.07
C ALA A 49 -13.07 32.50 4.09
N TRP A 50 -12.45 33.22 3.15
CA TRP A 50 -12.37 34.67 3.14
C TRP A 50 -13.72 35.41 3.26
N PRO A 51 -14.80 34.99 2.57
CA PRO A 51 -16.12 35.63 2.72
C PRO A 51 -16.71 35.56 4.13
N LYS A 52 -16.20 34.66 4.98
CA LYS A 52 -16.65 34.49 6.37
C LYS A 52 -15.83 35.30 7.37
N PHE A 53 -14.85 36.09 6.90
CA PHE A 53 -14.03 36.90 7.79
C PHE A 53 -14.85 38.03 8.43
N ASP A 54 -14.84 38.06 9.75
CA ASP A 54 -15.43 39.14 10.55
C ASP A 54 -14.33 39.91 11.28
N LYS A 55 -14.22 41.20 10.97
CA LYS A 55 -13.21 42.11 11.56
C LYS A 55 -13.42 42.30 13.07
N ASN A 56 -14.65 42.11 13.57
CA ASN A 56 -14.94 42.26 15.00
C ASN A 56 -14.45 41.06 15.83
N GLN A 57 -14.23 39.91 15.19
CA GLN A 57 -13.81 38.68 15.86
C GLN A 57 -12.28 38.49 15.88
N GLY A 58 -11.53 39.23 15.05
CA GLY A 58 -10.06 39.16 15.08
C GLY A 58 -9.35 39.84 13.91
N ASP A 59 -8.02 39.74 13.94
CA ASP A 59 -7.16 40.32 12.91
C ASP A 59 -7.16 39.51 11.60
N ARG A 60 -7.06 40.24 10.49
CA ARG A 60 -7.01 39.69 9.12
C ARG A 60 -5.90 38.68 8.95
N ARG A 61 -4.68 39.00 9.42
CA ARG A 61 -3.51 38.11 9.23
C ARG A 61 -3.67 36.82 10.01
N SER A 62 -4.23 36.90 11.22
CA SER A 62 -4.53 35.74 12.05
C SER A 62 -5.56 34.84 11.37
N PHE A 63 -6.64 35.41 10.82
CA PHE A 63 -7.64 34.64 10.08
C PHE A 63 -7.05 33.90 8.87
N ILE A 64 -6.24 34.61 8.06
CA ILE A 64 -5.55 34.04 6.90
C ILE A 64 -4.64 32.88 7.32
N LYS A 65 -3.78 33.09 8.33
CA LYS A 65 -2.87 32.06 8.83
C LYS A 65 -3.62 30.83 9.32
N THR A 66 -4.67 31.03 10.13
CA THR A 66 -5.46 29.94 10.70
C THR A 66 -6.13 29.12 9.60
N SER A 67 -6.76 29.77 8.62
CA SER A 67 -7.43 29.09 7.51
C SER A 67 -6.46 28.22 6.70
N ILE A 68 -5.28 28.77 6.35
CA ILE A 68 -4.25 28.07 5.58
C ILE A 68 -3.62 26.93 6.41
N ASN A 69 -3.30 27.18 7.69
CA ASN A 69 -2.72 26.17 8.57
C ASN A 69 -3.68 24.99 8.80
N ASN A 70 -4.97 25.26 9.00
CA ASN A 70 -5.99 24.23 9.20
C ASN A 70 -6.08 23.30 7.98
N LYS A 71 -6.07 23.87 6.76
CA LYS A 71 -6.05 23.06 5.53
C LYS A 71 -4.74 22.28 5.39
N ALA A 72 -3.59 22.90 5.67
CA ALA A 72 -2.29 22.21 5.63
C ALA A 72 -2.24 21.02 6.61
N HIS A 73 -2.75 21.18 7.83
CA HIS A 73 -2.84 20.09 8.81
C HIS A 73 -3.76 18.96 8.33
N LYS A 74 -4.89 19.31 7.68
CA LYS A 74 -5.79 18.32 7.09
C LYS A 74 -5.09 17.52 5.98
N ILE A 75 -4.37 18.19 5.09
CA ILE A 75 -3.59 17.56 4.01
C ILE A 75 -2.58 16.55 4.58
N ILE A 76 -1.83 16.92 5.63
CA ILE A 76 -0.88 16.01 6.29
C ILE A 76 -1.59 14.81 6.91
N ARG A 77 -2.67 15.05 7.66
CA ARG A 77 -3.46 13.98 8.30
C ARG A 77 -4.02 13.00 7.26
N ASP A 78 -4.53 13.52 6.14
CA ASP A 78 -5.07 12.70 5.06
C ASP A 78 -3.94 11.86 4.41
N ALA A 79 -2.74 12.44 4.24
CA ALA A 79 -1.57 11.70 3.76
C ALA A 79 -1.10 10.59 4.72
N GLU A 80 -1.12 10.83 6.03
CA GLU A 80 -0.78 9.84 7.06
C GLU A 80 -1.78 8.67 7.09
N THR A 81 -3.09 8.97 7.03
CA THR A 81 -4.14 7.95 7.11
C THR A 81 -4.15 7.00 5.91
N GLN A 82 -3.74 7.48 4.74
CA GLN A 82 -3.75 6.69 3.51
C GLN A 82 -2.59 5.70 3.41
N LYS A 83 -1.81 5.48 4.49
CA LYS A 83 -0.64 4.56 4.55
C LYS A 83 0.33 4.76 3.38
N ARG A 84 0.38 5.95 2.77
CA ARG A 84 1.26 6.24 1.63
C ARG A 84 2.74 6.20 2.01
N TRP A 85 3.05 6.29 3.30
CA TRP A 85 4.42 6.33 3.77
C TRP A 85 4.89 4.98 4.30
N THR A 86 5.63 4.25 3.47
CA THR A 86 6.41 3.06 3.85
C THR A 86 7.88 3.40 4.19
N GLY A 87 8.25 4.69 4.16
CA GLY A 87 9.65 5.13 4.28
C GLY A 87 10.47 5.01 2.98
N THR A 88 9.86 4.50 1.91
CA THR A 88 10.49 4.30 0.61
C THR A 88 10.30 5.54 -0.25
N LYS A 89 11.38 6.08 -0.82
CA LYS A 89 11.28 7.15 -1.83
C LYS A 89 10.90 6.52 -3.16
N ASN A 90 9.78 6.96 -3.73
CA ASN A 90 9.45 6.63 -5.11
C ASN A 90 10.43 7.37 -6.03
N VAL A 91 10.96 6.67 -7.02
CA VAL A 91 11.84 7.23 -8.06
C VAL A 91 11.16 7.04 -9.42
N SER A 92 11.44 7.94 -10.36
CA SER A 92 10.88 7.81 -11.70
C SER A 92 11.41 6.56 -12.38
N LEU A 93 10.51 5.77 -12.98
CA LEU A 93 10.88 4.62 -13.80
C LEU A 93 11.67 5.00 -15.06
N SER A 94 11.52 6.25 -15.52
CA SER A 94 12.30 6.82 -16.64
C SER A 94 13.67 7.35 -16.23
N MET A 95 14.04 7.28 -14.95
CA MET A 95 15.34 7.73 -14.49
C MET A 95 16.43 6.82 -15.10
N PRO A 96 17.50 7.39 -15.69
CA PRO A 96 18.58 6.60 -16.27
C PRO A 96 19.26 5.76 -15.20
N PHE A 97 19.43 4.47 -15.49
CA PHE A 97 20.18 3.58 -14.64
C PHE A 97 21.67 3.79 -14.91
N GLN A 98 22.43 4.18 -13.88
CA GLN A 98 23.83 4.47 -14.02
C GLN A 98 24.63 3.16 -14.06
N SER A 99 24.77 2.57 -15.25
CA SER A 99 25.67 1.43 -15.50
C SER A 99 26.99 1.91 -16.11
N ASP A 100 28.08 1.18 -15.83
CA ASP A 100 29.40 1.42 -16.42
C ASP A 100 29.44 1.14 -17.95
N GLU A 101 28.44 0.44 -18.48
CA GLU A 101 28.22 0.27 -19.91
C GLU A 101 27.42 1.45 -20.48
N ALA A 102 27.80 1.88 -21.68
CA ALA A 102 27.23 3.01 -22.43
C ALA A 102 25.79 2.75 -22.96
N ASN A 103 24.95 2.11 -22.16
CA ASN A 103 23.54 1.90 -22.44
C ASN A 103 22.70 2.95 -21.71
N ASN A 104 21.79 3.60 -22.44
CA ASN A 104 20.76 4.49 -21.90
C ASN A 104 19.56 3.68 -21.34
N ASP A 105 19.84 2.66 -20.54
CA ASP A 105 18.77 1.88 -19.93
C ASP A 105 18.07 2.74 -18.85
N ALA A 106 16.75 2.79 -18.87
CA ALA A 106 15.98 3.40 -17.79
C ALA A 106 15.74 2.38 -16.67
N LEU A 107 15.41 2.84 -15.45
CA LEU A 107 15.09 1.95 -14.33
C LEU A 107 13.99 0.92 -14.67
N ILE A 108 13.04 1.29 -15.52
CA ILE A 108 11.96 0.40 -15.98
C ILE A 108 12.47 -0.85 -16.70
N ASP A 109 13.57 -0.72 -17.45
CA ASP A 109 14.12 -1.81 -18.27
C ASP A 109 14.81 -2.89 -17.40
N LYS A 110 15.08 -2.57 -16.13
CA LYS A 110 15.66 -3.51 -15.14
C LYS A 110 14.61 -4.16 -14.24
N ILE A 111 13.35 -3.76 -14.33
CA ILE A 111 12.28 -4.40 -13.54
C ILE A 111 11.88 -5.70 -14.25
N SER A 112 12.22 -6.84 -13.65
CA SER A 112 11.78 -8.16 -14.14
C SER A 112 10.26 -8.22 -14.24
N SER A 113 9.77 -8.69 -15.38
CA SER A 113 8.34 -8.90 -15.63
C SER A 113 7.79 -10.16 -14.95
N ASP A 114 8.64 -10.91 -14.23
CA ASP A 114 8.33 -12.18 -13.56
C ASP A 114 7.27 -12.10 -12.46
N GLN A 115 6.87 -10.88 -12.05
CA GLN A 115 5.82 -10.65 -11.04
C GLN A 115 4.50 -10.17 -11.64
N ASN A 116 4.37 -10.08 -12.96
CA ASN A 116 3.12 -9.67 -13.58
C ASN A 116 2.08 -10.78 -13.48
N ILE A 117 1.02 -10.53 -12.72
CA ILE A 117 -0.22 -11.34 -12.69
C ILE A 117 -0.78 -11.62 -14.11
N TRP A 118 -0.41 -10.80 -15.09
CA TRP A 118 -0.82 -10.88 -16.50
C TRP A 118 0.19 -11.54 -17.44
N ASN A 119 1.45 -11.71 -17.04
CA ASN A 119 2.43 -12.44 -17.83
C ASN A 119 2.58 -13.83 -17.25
N ASN A 120 2.05 -14.77 -18.01
CA ASN A 120 2.18 -16.21 -17.87
C ASN A 120 3.50 -16.58 -17.16
N PRO A 121 3.46 -17.25 -15.99
CA PRO A 121 4.69 -17.74 -15.35
C PRO A 121 5.48 -18.50 -16.40
N SER A 122 6.80 -18.29 -16.43
CA SER A 122 7.67 -18.97 -17.39
C SER A 122 7.33 -20.45 -17.43
N SER A 123 7.48 -21.13 -18.58
CA SER A 123 7.14 -22.56 -18.69
C SER A 123 7.72 -23.41 -17.55
N LEU A 124 8.89 -23.03 -17.02
CA LEU A 124 9.54 -23.62 -15.84
C LEU A 124 8.73 -23.49 -14.54
N GLU A 125 8.13 -22.33 -14.27
CA GLU A 125 7.26 -22.12 -13.10
C GLU A 125 5.94 -22.89 -13.23
N GLN A 126 5.40 -23.02 -14.45
CA GLN A 126 4.23 -23.88 -14.70
C GLN A 126 4.53 -25.35 -14.43
N TYR A 127 5.68 -25.87 -14.89
CA TYR A 127 6.09 -27.24 -14.58
C TYR A 127 6.26 -27.44 -13.07
N ARG A 128 6.78 -26.44 -12.39
CA ARG A 128 6.96 -26.48 -10.93
C ARG A 128 5.64 -26.55 -10.17
N GLU A 129 4.64 -25.74 -10.55
CA GLU A 129 3.31 -25.81 -9.96
C GLU A 129 2.65 -27.17 -10.23
N ILE A 130 2.83 -27.73 -11.43
CA ILE A 130 2.34 -29.06 -11.78
C ILE A 130 3.03 -30.14 -10.93
N GLU A 131 4.34 -30.09 -10.74
CA GLU A 131 5.10 -31.02 -9.90
C GLU A 131 4.65 -30.97 -8.43
N ILE A 132 4.50 -29.75 -7.89
CA ILE A 132 4.00 -29.55 -6.52
C ILE A 132 2.60 -30.15 -6.38
N ASN A 133 1.72 -29.92 -7.35
CA ASN A 133 0.36 -30.48 -7.33
C ASN A 133 0.36 -32.00 -7.42
N ILE A 134 1.23 -32.60 -8.24
CA ILE A 134 1.38 -34.06 -8.34
C ILE A 134 1.84 -34.64 -6.99
N ASP A 135 2.85 -34.05 -6.36
CA ASP A 135 3.38 -34.55 -5.10
C ASP A 135 2.44 -34.32 -3.93
N MET A 136 1.73 -33.18 -3.88
CA MET A 136 0.67 -32.94 -2.90
C MET A 136 -0.49 -33.94 -3.07
N LYS A 137 -0.81 -34.34 -4.31
CA LYS A 137 -1.83 -35.35 -4.57
C LYS A 137 -1.40 -36.73 -4.10
N LYS A 138 -0.14 -37.11 -4.27
CA LYS A 138 0.43 -38.36 -3.70
C LYS A 138 0.35 -38.36 -2.18
N ILE A 139 0.77 -37.26 -1.54
CA ILE A 139 0.72 -37.11 -0.07
C ILE A 139 -0.73 -37.22 0.45
N SER A 140 -1.70 -36.64 -0.27
CA SER A 140 -3.11 -36.75 0.06
C SER A 140 -3.65 -38.18 -0.07
N GLN A 141 -3.15 -38.96 -1.04
CA GLN A 141 -3.55 -40.36 -1.25
C GLN A 141 -2.94 -41.33 -0.24
N ASP A 142 -1.70 -41.09 0.20
CA ASP A 142 -1.01 -41.90 1.21
C ASP A 142 -1.49 -41.60 2.64
N MET A 143 -2.29 -40.55 2.81
CA MET A 143 -2.83 -40.12 4.09
C MET A 143 -3.91 -41.09 4.60
N PRO A 144 -3.96 -41.38 5.91
CA PRO A 144 -5.08 -42.11 6.50
C PRO A 144 -6.41 -41.41 6.21
N LYS A 145 -7.46 -42.18 5.87
CA LYS A 145 -8.79 -41.65 5.49
C LYS A 145 -9.34 -40.59 6.45
N GLU A 146 -9.20 -40.80 7.77
CA GLU A 146 -9.64 -39.85 8.79
C GLU A 146 -8.97 -38.46 8.70
N LEU A 147 -7.73 -38.40 8.20
CA LEU A 147 -7.00 -37.16 8.01
C LEU A 147 -7.25 -36.57 6.61
N GLN A 148 -7.48 -37.42 5.61
CA GLN A 148 -7.83 -37.02 4.25
C GLN A 148 -9.15 -36.24 4.20
N ASP A 149 -10.18 -36.74 4.91
CA ASP A 149 -11.48 -36.08 5.01
C ASP A 149 -11.34 -34.69 5.65
N LEU A 150 -10.53 -34.59 6.72
CA LEU A 150 -10.24 -33.31 7.37
C LEU A 150 -9.46 -32.36 6.45
N TYR A 151 -8.50 -32.88 5.67
CA TYR A 151 -7.72 -32.09 4.71
C TYR A 151 -8.63 -31.48 3.64
N SER A 152 -9.54 -32.26 3.07
CA SER A 152 -10.51 -31.77 2.07
C SER A 152 -11.43 -30.70 2.66
N LEU A 153 -11.97 -30.92 3.86
CA LEU A 153 -12.83 -29.93 4.53
C LEU A 153 -12.10 -28.62 4.83
N MET A 154 -10.81 -28.69 5.15
CA MET A 154 -9.98 -27.50 5.42
C MET A 154 -9.57 -26.72 4.17
N GLN A 155 -9.76 -27.26 2.96
CA GLN A 155 -9.57 -26.51 1.72
C GLN A 155 -10.71 -25.52 1.48
N GLU A 156 -11.92 -25.85 1.93
CA GLU A 156 -13.15 -25.10 1.62
C GLU A 156 -13.71 -24.32 2.82
N HIS A 157 -13.40 -24.74 4.04
CA HIS A 157 -14.03 -24.23 5.26
C HIS A 157 -13.02 -23.82 6.34
N THR A 158 -13.44 -22.87 7.18
CA THR A 158 -12.67 -22.45 8.35
C THR A 158 -12.80 -23.44 9.51
N ILE A 159 -11.89 -23.37 10.48
CA ILE A 159 -11.90 -24.24 11.67
C ILE A 159 -13.22 -24.16 12.45
N SER A 160 -13.87 -22.98 12.48
CA SER A 160 -15.16 -22.83 13.16
C SER A 160 -16.27 -23.58 12.41
N GLU A 161 -16.34 -23.41 11.10
CA GLU A 161 -17.37 -24.03 10.25
C GLU A 161 -17.23 -25.56 10.23
N ILE A 162 -16.00 -26.08 10.19
CA ILE A 162 -15.75 -27.52 10.24
C ILE A 162 -16.18 -28.11 11.59
N ALA A 163 -15.99 -27.39 12.69
CA ALA A 163 -16.42 -27.84 14.01
C ALA A 163 -17.94 -27.99 14.09
N ASP A 164 -18.66 -27.05 13.46
CA ASP A 164 -20.12 -27.06 13.38
C ASP A 164 -20.63 -28.16 12.42
N ILE A 165 -19.99 -28.33 11.26
CA ILE A 165 -20.32 -29.39 10.28
C ILE A 165 -20.14 -30.78 10.89
N LEU A 166 -18.98 -31.03 11.52
CA LEU A 166 -18.66 -32.33 12.12
C LEU A 166 -19.33 -32.53 13.48
N LYS A 167 -19.97 -31.49 14.06
CA LYS A 167 -20.57 -31.47 15.40
C LYS A 167 -19.57 -31.93 16.48
N ILE A 168 -18.33 -31.47 16.38
CA ILE A 168 -17.25 -31.82 17.31
C ILE A 168 -16.75 -30.53 17.99
N PRO A 169 -16.42 -30.55 19.29
CA PRO A 169 -15.84 -29.38 19.97
C PRO A 169 -14.58 -28.86 19.25
N ARG A 170 -14.48 -27.52 19.14
CA ARG A 170 -13.34 -26.83 18.51
C ARG A 170 -11.97 -27.25 19.06
N THR A 171 -11.89 -27.57 20.35
CA THR A 171 -10.68 -28.07 21.00
C THR A 171 -10.23 -29.42 20.45
N THR A 172 -11.18 -30.33 20.20
CA THR A 172 -10.94 -31.64 19.59
C THR A 172 -10.56 -31.50 18.12
N LEU A 173 -11.22 -30.59 17.38
CA LEU A 173 -10.85 -30.30 15.99
C LEU A 173 -9.43 -29.73 15.89
N SER A 174 -9.06 -28.81 16.79
CA SER A 174 -7.71 -28.24 16.87
C SER A 174 -6.65 -29.33 17.11
N SER A 175 -6.94 -30.31 17.97
CA SER A 175 -6.07 -31.47 18.19
C SER A 175 -5.90 -32.34 16.92
N LYS A 176 -6.99 -32.59 16.19
CA LYS A 176 -6.94 -33.31 14.90
C LYS A 176 -6.18 -32.53 13.83
N ALA A 177 -6.38 -31.22 13.71
CA ALA A 177 -5.62 -30.36 12.80
C ALA A 177 -4.12 -30.33 13.13
N LYS A 178 -3.76 -30.41 14.42
CA LYS A 178 -2.35 -30.54 14.85
C LYS A 178 -1.74 -31.88 14.41
N LYS A 179 -2.51 -32.97 14.47
CA LYS A 179 -2.08 -34.28 13.92
C LYS A 179 -1.88 -34.23 12.42
N LEU A 180 -2.82 -33.62 11.68
CA LEU A 180 -2.71 -33.38 10.23
C LEU A 180 -1.42 -32.62 9.90
N ARG A 181 -1.16 -31.51 10.61
CA ARG A 181 0.06 -30.71 10.42
C ARG A 181 1.33 -31.52 10.65
N LYS A 182 1.37 -32.33 11.72
CA LYS A 182 2.53 -33.19 12.02
C LYS A 182 2.74 -34.25 10.94
N TYR A 183 1.66 -34.77 10.36
CA TYR A 183 1.73 -35.73 9.25
C TYR A 183 2.31 -35.06 7.99
N LEU A 184 1.78 -33.89 7.61
CA LEU A 184 2.27 -33.11 6.46
C LEU A 184 3.74 -32.66 6.61
N GLU A 185 4.16 -32.33 7.83
CA GLU A 185 5.57 -32.02 8.12
C GLU A 185 6.46 -33.26 7.97
N LYS A 186 5.99 -34.45 8.38
CA LYS A 186 6.74 -35.71 8.22
C LYS A 186 6.81 -36.19 6.77
N SER A 187 5.76 -35.92 5.97
CA SER A 187 5.70 -36.31 4.56
C SER A 187 6.46 -35.36 3.62
N GLY A 188 7.18 -34.37 4.15
CA GLY A 188 8.00 -33.45 3.35
C GLY A 188 7.22 -32.32 2.67
N ALA A 189 5.93 -32.11 2.97
CA ALA A 189 5.13 -31.06 2.33
C ALA A 189 5.70 -29.64 2.55
N LYS A 190 6.40 -29.44 3.67
CA LYS A 190 7.06 -28.17 4.01
C LYS A 190 8.31 -27.90 3.17
N GLU A 191 8.95 -28.94 2.64
CA GLU A 191 10.13 -28.82 1.77
C GLU A 191 9.73 -28.52 0.33
N LEU A 192 8.57 -29.04 -0.12
CA LEU A 192 7.99 -28.74 -1.43
C LEU A 192 7.67 -27.24 -1.61
N MET A 193 7.21 -26.57 -0.54
CA MET A 193 6.88 -25.13 -0.56
C MET A 193 8.08 -24.19 -0.34
N LYS A 194 9.26 -24.73 0.01
CA LYS A 194 10.48 -23.93 0.29
C LYS A 194 11.47 -23.87 -0.85
N LYS A 195 11.44 -24.87 -1.74
CA LYS A 195 12.17 -24.78 -3.01
C LYS A 195 11.53 -23.74 -3.92
#